data_AF-A0A3D5S5W5-F1
#
_entry.id   AF-A0A3D5S5W5-F1
#
_cell.length_a   1.000
_cell.length_b   1.000
_cell.length_c   1.000
_cell.angle_alpha   90.00
_cell.angle_beta   90.00
_cell.angle_gamma   90.00
#
_symmetry.space_group_name_H-M   'P 1'
#
loop_
_entity.id
_entity.type
_entity.pdbx_description
1 polymer ?
#
loop_
_entity_poly.entity_id
_entity_poly.type
_entity_poly.pdbx_seq_one_letter_code
_entity_poly.pdbx_strand_id
1 'polypeptide(L)'
;MTEVDAVKCSMCKDIIYLRSSLDSRWCSCRALTIGGGIIRGVYNADSVGIKRSSSTAPYEYLKIKVDASLQELHHDWNHGPNKFGCMKSRDIYTELEKELENETLEN
;
A
#
# COMPACT_ATOMS: atom_id res chain seq x y z
N MET A 1 -8.09 7.15 -10.20
CA MET A 1 -6.81 6.53 -9.81
C MET A 1 -5.85 7.56 -9.22
N THR A 2 -5.14 7.18 -8.16
CA THR A 2 -4.15 8.00 -7.44
C THR A 2 -2.83 7.22 -7.35
N GLU A 3 -1.69 7.89 -7.49
CA GLU A 3 -0.38 7.27 -7.24
C GLU A 3 0.05 7.46 -5.78
N VAL A 4 0.56 6.40 -5.15
CA VAL A 4 1.00 6.41 -3.75
C VAL A 4 2.30 5.64 -3.57
N ASP A 5 3.10 6.06 -2.59
CA ASP A 5 4.25 5.28 -2.14
C ASP A 5 3.80 4.10 -1.29
N ALA A 6 4.41 2.96 -1.56
CA ALA A 6 4.07 1.69 -0.94
C ALA A 6 5.31 0.88 -0.61
N VAL A 7 5.11 -0.12 0.23
CA VAL A 7 6.14 -1.08 0.64
C VAL A 7 5.61 -2.49 0.43
N LYS A 8 6.38 -3.30 -0.29
CA LYS A 8 6.12 -4.72 -0.47
C LYS A 8 6.88 -5.52 0.57
N CYS A 9 6.16 -6.33 1.34
CA CYS A 9 6.77 -7.23 2.31
C CYS A 9 7.45 -8.40 1.61
N SER A 10 8.74 -8.61 1.83
CA SER A 10 9.42 -9.77 1.22
C SER A 10 8.98 -11.11 1.82
N MET A 11 8.36 -11.11 3.01
CA MET A 11 7.90 -12.31 3.71
C MET A 11 6.52 -12.77 3.21
N CYS A 12 5.47 -11.96 3.40
CA CYS A 12 4.10 -12.33 3.00
C CYS A 12 3.69 -11.81 1.62
N LYS A 13 4.54 -11.02 0.96
CA LYS A 13 4.32 -10.41 -0.35
C LYS A 13 3.16 -9.40 -0.42
N ASP A 14 2.55 -9.06 0.71
CA ASP A 14 1.58 -7.97 0.78
C ASP A 14 2.23 -6.63 0.44
N ILE A 15 1.46 -5.75 -0.19
CA ILE A 15 1.83 -4.36 -0.42
C ILE A 15 1.02 -3.49 0.54
N ILE A 16 1.70 -2.69 1.35
CA ILE A 16 1.06 -1.75 2.28
C ILE A 16 1.39 -0.31 1.90
N TYR A 17 0.42 0.58 2.02
CA TYR A 17 0.56 2.01 1.72
C TYR A 17 -0.32 2.84 2.66
N LEU A 18 0.07 4.09 2.89
CA LEU A 18 -0.68 4.98 3.79
C LEU A 18 -1.85 5.62 3.04
N ARG A 19 -3.00 5.67 3.71
CA ARG A 19 -4.20 6.35 3.18
C ARG A 19 -4.27 7.83 3.59
N SER A 20 -3.53 8.20 4.63
CA SER A 20 -3.49 9.54 5.22
C SER A 20 -2.14 9.76 5.90
N SER A 21 -1.78 11.03 6.15
CA SER A 21 -0.53 11.42 6.82
C SER A 21 -0.44 10.99 8.29
N LEU A 22 -1.56 10.56 8.89
CA LEU A 22 -1.64 10.03 10.25
C LEU A 22 -2.04 8.53 10.26
N ASP A 23 -2.05 7.88 9.10
CA ASP A 23 -2.39 6.47 8.98
C ASP A 23 -1.22 5.57 9.47
N SER A 24 -1.56 4.35 9.87
CA SER A 24 -0.57 3.31 10.14
C SER A 24 -1.06 1.97 9.64
N ARG A 25 -0.16 1.21 9.01
CA ARG A 25 -0.46 -0.05 8.34
C ARG A 25 0.54 -1.12 8.66
N TRP A 26 0.05 -2.35 8.75
CA TRP A 26 0.85 -3.56 8.92
C TRP A 26 0.57 -4.50 7.76
N CYS A 27 1.60 -5.21 7.31
CA CYS A 27 1.39 -6.37 6.46
C CYS A 27 0.76 -7.52 7.27
N SER A 28 0.19 -8.53 6.61
CA SER A 28 -0.55 -9.60 7.29
C SER A 28 0.33 -10.42 8.25
N CYS A 29 1.61 -10.61 7.93
CA CYS A 29 2.56 -11.30 8.82
C CYS A 29 3.10 -10.43 9.95
N ARG A 30 2.71 -9.15 10.01
CA ARG A 30 3.13 -8.16 11.02
C ARG A 30 4.64 -7.90 11.10
N ALA A 31 5.43 -8.41 10.16
CA ALA A 31 6.88 -8.19 10.11
C ALA A 31 7.25 -6.76 9.68
N LEU A 32 6.33 -6.06 9.01
CA LEU A 32 6.51 -4.68 8.56
C LEU A 32 5.33 -3.82 8.96
N THR A 33 5.63 -2.58 9.34
CA THR A 33 4.64 -1.52 9.44
C THR A 33 5.14 -0.24 8.80
N ILE A 34 4.20 0.55 8.29
CA ILE A 34 4.45 1.91 7.83
C ILE A 34 3.52 2.81 8.63
N GLY A 35 3.99 3.99 9.00
CA GLY A 35 3.21 4.95 9.76
C GLY A 35 3.53 6.37 9.35
N GLY A 36 2.50 7.19 9.23
CA GLY A 36 2.63 8.62 8.96
C GLY A 36 2.86 9.41 10.24
N GLY A 37 3.88 10.28 10.21
CA GLY A 37 4.13 11.35 11.17
C GLY A 37 4.61 12.59 10.41
N ILE A 38 4.06 13.76 10.73
CA ILE A 38 4.20 15.03 10.00
C ILE A 38 5.68 15.42 9.78
N ILE A 39 6.06 15.74 8.53
CA ILE A 39 7.02 16.81 8.25
C ILE A 39 6.37 17.77 7.24
N ARG A 40 6.28 19.04 7.68
CA ARG A 40 5.65 20.23 7.08
C ARG A 40 5.29 20.20 5.59
N GLY A 41 3.99 20.47 5.33
CA GLY A 41 3.49 21.23 4.19
C GLY A 41 3.72 20.62 2.81
N VAL A 42 2.64 20.21 2.17
CA VAL A 42 2.54 19.43 0.91
C VAL A 42 2.41 17.93 1.18
N TYR A 43 1.40 17.30 0.57
CA TYR A 43 1.23 15.84 0.45
C TYR A 43 2.38 15.30 -0.42
N ASN A 44 3.59 15.31 0.11
CA ASN A 44 4.75 14.68 -0.51
C ASN A 44 4.95 13.33 0.16
N ALA A 45 4.86 12.30 -0.65
CA ALA A 45 5.07 10.91 -0.26
C ALA A 45 6.54 10.62 0.16
N ASP A 46 7.43 11.62 0.04
CA ASP A 46 8.85 11.60 0.41
C ASP A 46 9.16 11.40 1.91
N SER A 47 8.16 11.25 2.76
CA SER A 47 8.36 10.98 4.19
C SER A 47 7.41 9.91 4.75
N VAL A 48 7.29 8.78 4.04
CA VAL A 48 6.78 7.54 4.64
C VAL A 48 7.78 7.08 5.71
N GLY A 49 7.46 7.34 6.98
CA GLY A 49 8.18 6.78 8.11
C GLY A 49 7.96 5.27 8.17
N ILE A 50 8.90 4.48 7.65
CA ILE A 50 8.88 3.03 7.86
C ILE A 50 9.29 2.74 9.30
N LYS A 51 8.35 2.22 10.08
CA LYS A 51 8.66 1.64 11.39
C LYS A 51 8.74 0.12 11.23
N ARG A 52 9.90 -0.47 11.48
CA ARG A 52 10.02 -1.94 11.40
C ARG A 52 9.62 -2.53 12.75
N SER A 53 8.74 -3.52 12.77
CA SER A 53 8.47 -4.30 13.99
C SER A 53 9.59 -5.30 14.28
N SER A 54 10.33 -5.72 13.24
CA SER A 54 11.58 -6.48 13.32
C SER A 54 12.68 -5.75 12.52
N SER A 55 13.84 -5.53 13.14
CA SER A 55 14.96 -4.79 12.55
C SER A 55 15.46 -5.35 11.21
N THR A 56 15.15 -6.62 10.90
CA THR A 56 15.67 -7.37 9.75
C THR A 56 14.66 -7.71 8.66
N ALA A 57 13.37 -7.37 8.80
CA ALA A 57 12.37 -7.75 7.80
C ALA A 57 12.67 -7.06 6.44
N PRO A 58 12.98 -7.82 5.37
CA PRO A 58 13.29 -7.22 4.08
C PRO A 58 12.03 -6.71 3.39
N TYR A 59 12.19 -5.63 2.63
CA TYR A 59 11.09 -5.01 1.89
C TYR A 59 11.61 -4.30 0.65
N GLU A 60 10.67 -4.05 -0.25
CA GLU A 60 10.90 -3.29 -1.49
C GLU A 60 10.03 -2.03 -1.45
N TYR A 61 10.63 -0.88 -1.76
CA TYR A 61 9.89 0.35 -2.00
C TYR A 61 9.38 0.37 -3.43
N LEU A 62 8.15 0.81 -3.61
CA LEU A 62 7.55 0.95 -4.93
C LEU A 62 6.49 2.05 -4.92
N LYS A 63 6.19 2.57 -6.12
CA LYS A 63 5.01 3.40 -6.38
C LYS A 63 3.93 2.53 -6.99
N ILE A 64 2.69 2.69 -6.52
CA ILE A 64 1.54 1.97 -7.07
C ILE A 64 0.45 2.97 -7.44
N LYS A 65 -0.37 2.59 -8.43
CA LYS A 65 -1.63 3.28 -8.72
C LYS A 65 -2.75 2.53 -8.02
N VAL A 66 -3.59 3.26 -7.29
CA VAL A 66 -4.78 2.70 -6.64
C VAL A 66 -6.02 3.29 -7.27
N ASP A 67 -7.06 2.47 -7.41
CA ASP A 67 -8.36 2.92 -7.90
C ASP A 67 -9.18 3.58 -6.79
N ALA A 68 -8.66 4.71 -6.31
CA ALA A 68 -9.29 5.60 -5.36
C ALA A 68 -8.73 7.01 -5.55
N SER A 69 -9.50 8.03 -5.17
CA SER A 69 -9.04 9.40 -4.98
C SER A 69 -8.38 9.56 -3.60
N LEU A 70 -7.55 10.59 -3.43
CA LEU A 70 -7.00 10.96 -2.11
C LEU A 70 -8.08 11.18 -1.05
N GLN A 71 -9.24 11.72 -1.43
CA GLN A 71 -10.37 11.96 -0.54
C GLN A 71 -11.00 10.65 -0.05
N GLU A 72 -11.17 9.68 -0.94
CA GLU A 72 -11.66 8.34 -0.58
C GLU A 72 -10.67 7.59 0.31
N LEU A 73 -9.36 7.70 0.04
CA LEU A 73 -8.34 7.12 0.91
C LEU A 73 -8.41 7.73 2.32
N HIS A 74 -8.44 9.06 2.41
CA HIS A 74 -8.54 9.75 3.70
C HIS A 74 -9.85 9.40 4.43
N HIS A 75 -10.97 9.32 3.70
CA HIS A 75 -12.24 8.88 4.25
C HIS A 75 -12.19 7.43 4.75
N ASP A 76 -11.59 6.52 3.98
CA ASP A 76 -11.40 5.11 4.38
C ASP A 76 -10.56 4.99 5.66
N TRP A 77 -9.56 5.86 5.82
CA TRP A 77 -8.79 5.95 7.06
C TRP A 77 -9.60 6.41 8.25
N ASN A 78 -10.35 7.50 8.10
CA ASN A 78 -10.97 8.16 9.24
C ASN A 78 -12.34 7.56 9.63
N HIS A 79 -13.08 7.02 8.65
CA HIS A 79 -14.48 6.61 8.85
C HIS A 79 -14.88 5.33 8.10
N GLY A 80 -14.05 4.85 7.17
CA GLY A 80 -14.46 3.79 6.26
C GLY A 80 -14.15 2.37 6.73
N PRO A 81 -14.48 1.38 5.89
CA PRO A 81 -14.45 -0.04 6.22
C PRO A 81 -13.04 -0.65 6.21
N ASN A 82 -11.99 0.16 6.08
CA ASN A 82 -10.60 -0.30 5.98
C ASN A 82 -10.32 -1.06 4.67
N LYS A 83 -10.93 -0.60 3.56
CA LYS A 83 -10.83 -1.19 2.23
C LYS A 83 -9.43 -1.02 1.62
N PHE A 84 -8.76 0.09 1.92
CA PHE A 84 -7.49 0.45 1.29
C PHE A 84 -6.29 0.32 2.23
N GLY A 85 -5.08 0.46 1.70
CA GLY A 85 -3.84 0.54 2.47
C GLY A 85 -3.15 -0.80 2.75
N CYS A 86 -3.76 -1.92 2.35
CA CYS A 86 -3.12 -3.23 2.32
C CYS A 86 -3.70 -4.05 1.16
N MET A 87 -2.86 -4.37 0.18
CA MET A 87 -3.14 -5.30 -0.90
C MET A 87 -2.51 -6.64 -0.53
N LYS A 88 -3.35 -7.67 -0.35
CA LYS A 88 -2.85 -8.99 0.01
C LYS A 88 -2.22 -9.64 -1.20
N SER A 89 -1.16 -10.41 -0.98
CA SER A 89 -0.46 -11.13 -2.06
C SER A 89 -1.40 -11.93 -2.96
N ARG A 90 -2.36 -12.66 -2.38
CA ARG A 90 -3.36 -13.43 -3.15
C ARG A 90 -4.18 -12.55 -4.12
N ASP A 91 -4.53 -11.34 -3.69
CA ASP A 91 -5.39 -10.44 -4.47
C ASP A 91 -4.57 -9.82 -5.61
N ILE A 92 -3.27 -9.58 -5.38
CA ILE A 92 -2.33 -9.05 -6.39
C ILE A 92 -2.13 -10.05 -7.53
N TYR A 93 -1.85 -11.32 -7.23
CA TYR A 93 -1.60 -12.32 -8.28
C TYR A 93 -2.86 -12.64 -9.08
N THR A 94 -4.04 -12.60 -8.43
CA THR A 94 -5.32 -12.79 -9.12
C THR A 94 -5.58 -11.71 -10.18
N GLU A 95 -5.22 -10.47 -9.93
CA GLU A 95 -5.37 -9.39 -10.92
C GLU A 95 -4.35 -9.53 -12.07
N LEU A 96 -3.11 -9.91 -11.79
CA LEU A 96 -2.10 -10.16 -12.83
C LEU A 96 -2.49 -11.31 -13.74
N GLU A 97 -3.05 -12.40 -13.19
CA GLU A 97 -3.54 -13.54 -13.97
C GLU A 97 -4.66 -13.10 -14.93
N LYS A 98 -5.60 -12.25 -14.48
CA LYS A 98 -6.66 -11.71 -15.34
C LYS A 98 -6.12 -10.80 -16.44
N GLU A 99 -5.14 -9.95 -16.14
CA GLU A 99 -4.51 -9.09 -17.15
C GLU A 99 -3.82 -9.92 -18.25
N LEU A 100 -3.06 -10.95 -17.85
CA LEU A 100 -2.41 -11.88 -18.78
C LEU A 100 -3.42 -12.64 -19.65
N GLU A 101 -4.51 -13.14 -19.06
CA GLU A 101 -5.57 -13.83 -19.79
C GLU A 101 -6.24 -12.92 -20.83
N ASN A 102 -6.52 -11.66 -20.47
CA ASN A 102 -7.12 -10.69 -21.39
C ASN A 102 -6.17 -10.34 -22.55
N GLU A 103 -4.87 -10.17 -22.30
CA GLU A 103 -3.88 -9.93 -23.36
C GLU A 103 -3.73 -11.11 -24.32
N THR A 104 -3.88 -12.35 -23.85
CA THR A 104 -3.87 -13.53 -24.73
C THR A 104 -5.15 -13.72 -25.56
N LEU A 105 -6.27 -13.11 -25.16
CA LEU A 105 -7.54 -13.19 -25.90
C LEU A 105 -7.70 -12.07 -26.94
N GLU A 106 -6.92 -11.00 -26.81
CA GLU A 106 -6.90 -9.88 -27.76
C GLU A 106 -5.84 -10.04 -28.88
N ASN A 107 -5.04 -11.11 -28.85
CA ASN A 107 -4.04 -11.47 -29.87
C ASN A 107 -4.42 -12.73 -30.66
#